data_AF-A0A9Q8LEQ8-F1
#
_entry.id   AF-A0A9Q8LEQ8-F1
#
_cell.length_a   1.000
_cell.length_b   1.000
_cell.length_c   1.000
_cell.angle_alpha   90.00
_cell.angle_beta   90.00
_cell.angle_gamma   90.00
#
_symmetry.space_group_name_H-M   'P 1'
#
loop_
_entity.id
_entity.type
_entity.pdbx_description
1 polymer ?
#
loop_
_entity_poly.entity_id
_entity_poly.type
_entity_poly.pdbx_seq_one_letter_code
_entity_poly.pdbx_strand_id
1 'polypeptide(L)'
;MSATAGNGGDNRYQAGYDASGTGGLLGAILIYHLGTFGKFCLVILALSIIANNCPNIYSVALTVQVLSRYTLMVPRFIWTAIGTGVYIAIAIPGYSHFETVLENFMNFIGYWLAIYEGISLTDHFVFKRGFGGYQPEHYDQPDKLPPGIAAVAAFCGGVAGMVTGMSQSWFVGPIALHAGKAPLGGDVGFELEFAFAATSYLVFRPIELKYFGR
;
A
#
# COMPACT_ATOMS: atom_id res chain seq x y z
N MET A 1 27.06 -2.48 2.02
CA MET A 1 28.00 -1.38 2.34
C MET A 1 27.34 -0.07 1.96
N SER A 2 26.71 0.61 2.92
CA SER A 2 26.11 1.92 2.68
C SER A 2 27.23 2.96 2.44
N ALA A 3 26.99 3.96 1.60
CA ALA A 3 27.90 5.07 1.31
C ALA A 3 28.33 5.87 2.56
N THR A 4 27.77 5.55 3.73
CA THR A 4 28.12 6.11 5.03
C THR A 4 29.34 5.46 5.71
N ALA A 5 29.79 4.29 5.27
CA ALA A 5 30.88 3.55 5.95
C ALA A 5 32.30 3.92 5.47
N GLY A 6 32.44 4.72 4.41
CA GLY A 6 33.73 4.92 3.73
C GLY A 6 34.74 5.86 4.41
N ASN A 7 34.35 6.62 5.45
CA ASN A 7 35.12 7.79 5.89
C ASN A 7 35.52 7.80 7.39
N GLY A 8 36.04 6.69 7.90
CA GLY A 8 36.86 6.71 9.12
C GLY A 8 36.20 7.24 10.41
N GLY A 9 34.88 7.16 10.52
CA GLY A 9 34.14 7.56 11.73
C GLY A 9 33.68 9.02 11.79
N ASP A 10 34.04 9.87 10.82
CA ASP A 10 33.53 11.24 10.72
C ASP A 10 32.70 11.41 9.45
N ASN A 11 31.54 10.76 9.44
CA ASN A 11 30.62 10.82 8.31
C ASN A 11 29.45 11.75 8.64
N ARG A 12 29.51 12.97 8.11
CA ARG A 12 28.45 13.99 8.16
C ARG A 12 27.07 13.49 7.74
N TYR A 13 27.01 12.50 6.84
CA TYR A 13 25.74 11.89 6.43
C TYR A 13 25.18 11.01 7.56
N GLN A 14 26.05 10.29 8.28
CA GLN A 14 25.66 9.55 9.48
C GLN A 14 25.25 10.51 10.60
N ALA A 15 26.01 11.57 10.88
CA ALA A 15 25.64 12.56 11.89
C ALA A 15 24.33 13.31 11.56
N GLY A 16 24.09 13.63 10.27
CA GLY A 16 22.83 14.21 9.82
C GLY A 16 21.66 13.24 9.94
N TYR A 17 21.89 11.94 9.68
CA TYR A 17 20.90 10.88 9.90
C TYR A 17 20.58 10.69 11.38
N ASP A 18 21.59 10.68 12.23
CA ASP A 18 21.41 10.48 13.68
C ASP A 18 20.71 11.70 14.34
N ALA A 19 20.88 12.91 13.79
CA ALA A 19 20.28 14.13 14.33
C ALA A 19 18.82 14.36 13.92
N SER A 20 18.42 14.00 12.70
CA SER A 20 17.05 14.27 12.20
C SER A 20 16.55 13.25 11.16
N GLY A 21 17.08 12.02 11.20
CA GLY A 21 16.72 10.94 10.29
C GLY A 21 16.95 11.30 8.82
N THR A 22 16.07 10.81 7.95
CA THR A 22 16.12 11.05 6.51
C THR A 22 16.05 12.54 6.14
N GLY A 23 15.35 13.36 6.93
CA GLY A 23 15.29 14.80 6.73
C GLY A 23 16.63 15.51 7.02
N GLY A 24 17.35 15.06 8.05
CA GLY A 24 18.69 15.54 8.36
C GLY A 24 19.74 15.09 7.35
N LEU A 25 19.59 13.89 6.78
CA LEU A 25 20.43 13.40 5.69
C LEU A 25 20.26 14.24 4.41
N LEU A 26 19.01 14.55 4.03
CA LEU A 26 18.71 15.45 2.91
C LEU A 26 19.24 16.87 3.16
N GLY A 27 19.14 17.34 4.41
CA GLY A 27 19.71 18.62 4.82
C GLY A 27 21.23 18.66 4.73
N ALA A 28 21.91 17.60 5.16
CA ALA A 28 23.37 17.48 5.06
C ALA A 28 23.86 17.46 3.61
N ILE A 29 23.07 16.91 2.67
CA ILE A 29 23.39 16.93 1.23
C ILE A 29 23.20 18.33 0.64
N LEU A 30 22.04 18.94 0.87
CA LEU A 30 21.63 20.20 0.22
C LEU A 30 22.30 21.43 0.82
N ILE A 31 22.43 21.51 2.14
CA ILE A 31 23.03 22.68 2.83
C ILE A 31 24.54 22.72 2.61
N TYR A 32 25.20 21.56 2.52
CA TYR A 32 26.66 21.51 2.35
C TYR A 32 27.13 22.05 1.00
N HIS A 33 26.46 21.68 -0.11
CA HIS A 33 26.88 22.11 -1.45
C HIS A 33 26.38 23.50 -1.85
N LEU A 34 25.26 23.94 -1.25
CA LEU A 34 24.48 25.07 -1.75
C LEU A 34 24.21 26.15 -0.69
N GLY A 35 24.68 25.96 0.54
CA GLY A 35 24.58 26.94 1.64
C GLY A 35 23.15 27.42 1.87
N THR A 36 22.93 28.73 1.78
CA THR A 36 21.63 29.39 1.98
C THR A 36 20.58 28.95 0.94
N PHE A 37 20.99 28.66 -0.30
CA PHE A 37 20.05 28.18 -1.32
C PHE A 37 19.61 26.73 -1.03
N GLY A 38 20.46 25.93 -0.39
CA GLY A 38 20.10 24.58 0.07
C GLY A 38 18.96 24.59 1.10
N LYS A 39 18.94 25.59 2.00
CA LYS A 39 17.84 25.79 2.95
C LYS A 39 16.53 26.16 2.24
N PHE A 40 16.59 26.96 1.17
CA PHE A 40 15.42 27.26 0.35
C PHE A 40 14.87 26.01 -0.36
N CYS A 41 15.74 25.18 -0.93
CA CYS A 41 15.35 23.90 -1.52
C CYS A 41 14.72 22.95 -0.50
N LEU A 42 15.22 22.91 0.74
CA LEU A 42 14.60 22.13 1.81
C LEU A 42 13.18 22.60 2.15
N VAL A 43 12.94 23.91 2.18
CA VAL A 43 11.58 24.45 2.38
C VAL A 43 10.66 24.03 1.24
N ILE A 44 11.11 24.12 -0.02
CA ILE A 44 10.33 23.66 -1.17
C ILE A 44 10.05 22.16 -1.07
N LEU A 45 11.04 21.36 -0.68
CA LEU A 45 10.89 19.91 -0.52
C LEU A 45 9.87 19.59 0.58
N ALA A 46 9.90 20.32 1.71
CA ALA A 46 8.90 20.18 2.76
C ALA A 46 7.49 20.56 2.27
N LEU A 47 7.35 21.66 1.50
CA LEU A 47 6.09 22.06 0.88
C LEU A 47 5.58 21.02 -0.13
N SER A 48 6.47 20.34 -0.85
CA SER A 48 6.11 19.27 -1.77
C SER A 48 5.46 18.07 -1.05
N ILE A 49 5.96 17.71 0.14
CA ILE A 49 5.34 16.64 0.96
C ILE A 49 3.92 17.04 1.35
N ILE A 50 3.69 18.29 1.74
CA ILE A 50 2.35 18.80 2.07
C ILE A 50 1.44 18.75 0.83
N ALA A 51 1.95 19.20 -0.32
CA ALA A 51 1.21 19.18 -1.58
C ALA A 51 0.83 17.75 -2.00
N ASN A 52 1.69 16.76 -1.78
CA ASN A 52 1.40 15.34 -2.07
C ASN A 52 0.36 14.74 -1.12
N ASN A 53 0.24 15.23 0.11
CA ASN A 53 -0.75 14.73 1.06
C ASN A 53 -2.18 15.24 0.79
N CYS A 54 -2.32 16.41 0.15
CA CYS A 54 -3.63 16.96 -0.25
C CYS A 54 -4.49 16.01 -1.12
N PRO A 55 -3.98 15.45 -2.24
CA PRO A 55 -4.74 14.48 -3.03
C PRO A 55 -4.97 13.15 -2.29
N ASN A 56 -4.04 12.74 -1.43
CA ASN A 56 -4.20 11.49 -0.67
C ASN A 56 -5.38 11.58 0.31
N ILE A 57 -5.46 12.66 1.11
CA ILE A 57 -6.58 12.85 2.03
C ILE A 57 -7.90 13.12 1.27
N TYR A 58 -7.80 13.73 0.08
CA TYR A 58 -8.94 13.91 -0.82
C TYR A 58 -9.53 12.56 -1.23
N SER A 59 -8.68 11.63 -1.67
CA SER A 59 -9.08 10.29 -2.11
C SER A 59 -9.74 9.51 -0.97
N VAL A 60 -9.15 9.50 0.23
CA VAL A 60 -9.73 8.83 1.42
C VAL A 60 -11.15 9.33 1.71
N ALA A 61 -11.34 10.65 1.72
CA ALA A 61 -12.65 11.23 2.02
C ALA A 61 -13.72 10.85 0.97
N LEU A 62 -13.35 10.81 -0.32
CA LEU A 62 -14.26 10.34 -1.37
C LEU A 62 -14.59 8.86 -1.24
N THR A 63 -13.59 8.00 -0.99
CA THR A 63 -13.82 6.56 -0.85
C THR A 63 -14.76 6.25 0.30
N VAL A 64 -14.60 6.95 1.44
CA VAL A 64 -15.48 6.81 2.60
C VAL A 64 -16.91 7.28 2.27
N GLN A 65 -17.06 8.36 1.50
CA GLN A 65 -18.36 8.85 1.03
C GLN A 65 -19.04 7.88 0.06
N VAL A 66 -18.30 7.19 -0.80
CA VAL A 66 -18.83 6.18 -1.74
C VAL A 66 -19.30 4.91 -1.03
N LEU A 67 -18.70 4.56 0.11
CA LEU A 67 -18.94 3.28 0.79
C LEU A 67 -20.37 3.13 1.36
N SER A 68 -21.02 4.22 1.75
CA SER A 68 -22.37 4.16 2.33
C SER A 68 -23.17 5.42 2.10
N ARG A 69 -24.48 5.26 1.85
CA ARG A 69 -25.44 6.36 1.69
C ARG A 69 -25.54 7.23 2.94
N TYR A 70 -25.29 6.67 4.13
CA TYR A 70 -25.26 7.44 5.38
C TYR A 70 -24.03 8.33 5.48
N THR A 71 -22.92 7.89 4.89
CA THR A 71 -21.64 8.61 4.92
C THR A 71 -21.63 9.80 3.97
N LEU A 72 -22.46 9.78 2.91
CA LEU A 72 -22.71 10.90 2.00
C LEU A 72 -23.33 12.12 2.71
N MET A 73 -24.08 11.91 3.79
CA MET A 73 -24.75 12.99 4.51
C MET A 73 -23.78 13.87 5.32
N VAL A 74 -22.57 13.37 5.58
CA VAL A 74 -21.55 14.09 6.35
C VAL A 74 -20.68 14.95 5.43
N PRO A 75 -20.54 16.27 5.70
CA PRO A 75 -19.69 17.15 4.92
C PRO A 75 -18.24 16.65 4.83
N ARG A 76 -17.66 16.78 3.64
CA ARG A 76 -16.34 16.24 3.31
C ARG A 76 -15.21 16.71 4.23
N PHE A 77 -15.28 17.95 4.73
CA PHE A 77 -14.27 18.51 5.63
C PHE A 77 -14.12 17.69 6.93
N ILE A 78 -15.21 17.10 7.42
CA ILE A 78 -15.20 16.28 8.63
C ILE A 78 -14.40 14.99 8.39
N TRP A 79 -14.62 14.32 7.26
CA TRP A 79 -13.87 13.12 6.90
C TRP A 79 -12.38 13.40 6.69
N THR A 80 -12.04 14.52 6.05
CA THR A 80 -10.64 14.92 5.90
C THR A 80 -9.98 15.27 7.23
N ALA A 81 -10.72 15.86 8.18
CA ALA A 81 -10.22 16.17 9.52
C ALA A 81 -10.00 14.90 10.36
N ILE A 82 -10.94 13.95 10.31
CA ILE A 82 -10.80 12.64 10.97
C ILE A 82 -9.61 11.89 10.39
N GLY A 83 -9.51 11.77 9.06
CA GLY A 83 -8.37 11.12 8.41
C GLY A 83 -7.04 11.80 8.77
N THR A 84 -7.05 13.12 8.93
CA THR A 84 -5.90 13.90 9.42
C THR A 84 -5.50 13.54 10.84
N GLY A 85 -6.46 13.45 11.75
CA GLY A 85 -6.20 12.99 13.12
C GLY A 85 -5.60 11.58 13.15
N VAL A 86 -6.13 10.66 12.33
CA VAL A 86 -5.66 9.27 12.27
C VAL A 86 -4.22 9.18 11.77
N TYR A 87 -3.86 9.82 10.65
CA TYR A 87 -2.48 9.73 10.18
C TYR A 87 -1.50 10.45 11.10
N ILE A 88 -1.88 11.55 11.78
CA ILE A 88 -1.04 12.20 12.80
C ILE A 88 -0.80 11.24 13.97
N ALA A 89 -1.85 10.56 14.44
CA ALA A 89 -1.75 9.60 15.54
C ALA A 89 -0.82 8.42 15.19
N ILE A 90 -0.76 7.99 13.93
CA ILE A 90 0.15 6.96 13.44
C ILE A 90 1.57 7.52 13.21
N ALA A 91 1.68 8.75 12.71
CA ALA A 91 2.97 9.38 12.39
C ALA A 91 3.82 9.68 13.63
N ILE A 92 3.21 10.04 14.77
CA ILE A 92 3.93 10.31 16.03
C ILE A 92 4.75 9.08 16.51
N PRO A 93 4.15 7.90 16.71
CA PRO A 93 4.91 6.70 17.08
C PRO A 93 5.78 6.22 15.91
N GLY A 94 5.30 6.33 14.67
CA GLY A 94 6.05 5.96 13.47
C GLY A 94 7.36 6.73 13.30
N TYR A 95 7.43 7.99 13.77
CA TYR A 95 8.65 8.80 13.72
C TYR A 95 9.83 8.16 14.47
N SER A 96 9.55 7.50 15.61
CA SER A 96 10.61 6.87 16.43
C SER A 96 11.25 5.64 15.77
N HIS A 97 10.55 4.97 14.86
CA HIS A 97 10.99 3.75 14.17
C HIS A 97 10.76 3.87 12.66
N PHE A 98 11.04 5.05 12.09
CA PHE A 98 10.62 5.40 10.73
C PHE A 98 11.02 4.40 9.67
N GLU A 99 12.28 3.95 9.66
CA GLU A 99 12.81 3.04 8.64
C GLU A 99 12.12 1.66 8.71
N THR A 100 12.06 1.05 9.89
CA THR A 100 11.41 -0.25 10.09
C THR A 100 9.91 -0.19 9.82
N VAL A 101 9.23 0.88 10.23
CA VAL A 101 7.80 1.07 9.97
C VAL A 101 7.56 1.25 8.46
N LEU A 102 8.39 2.04 7.78
CA LEU A 102 8.28 2.27 6.35
C LEU A 102 8.50 0.97 5.57
N GLU A 103 9.54 0.21 5.86
CA GLU A 103 9.84 -1.04 5.17
C GLU A 103 8.69 -2.06 5.32
N ASN A 104 8.25 -2.32 6.56
CA ASN A 104 7.14 -3.25 6.79
C ASN A 104 5.83 -2.78 6.13
N PHE A 105 5.57 -1.46 6.13
CA PHE A 105 4.37 -0.90 5.51
C PHE A 105 4.42 -0.97 3.98
N MET A 106 5.59 -0.71 3.38
CA MET A 106 5.79 -0.83 1.93
C MET A 106 5.61 -2.27 1.47
N ASN A 107 6.15 -3.25 2.21
CA ASN A 107 5.95 -4.66 1.93
C ASN A 107 4.47 -5.05 2.03
N PHE A 108 3.79 -4.58 3.09
CA PHE A 108 2.36 -4.84 3.28
C PHE A 108 1.49 -4.24 2.17
N ILE A 109 1.80 -3.04 1.68
CA ILE A 109 1.13 -2.45 0.51
C ILE A 109 1.40 -3.30 -0.73
N GLY A 110 2.63 -3.78 -0.93
CA GLY A 110 2.98 -4.64 -2.06
C GLY A 110 2.13 -5.92 -2.11
N TYR A 111 2.01 -6.61 -0.97
CA TYR A 111 1.14 -7.77 -0.81
C TYR A 111 -0.32 -7.45 -1.14
N TRP A 112 -0.85 -6.40 -0.50
CA TRP A 112 -2.22 -5.96 -0.75
C TRP A 112 -2.48 -5.69 -2.24
N LEU A 113 -1.56 -5.01 -2.93
CA LEU A 113 -1.67 -4.76 -4.37
C LEU A 113 -1.65 -6.04 -5.20
N ALA A 114 -0.83 -7.03 -4.86
CA ALA A 114 -0.75 -8.31 -5.56
C ALA A 114 -2.09 -9.06 -5.58
N ILE A 115 -2.81 -9.06 -4.46
CA ILE A 115 -4.14 -9.67 -4.35
C ILE A 115 -5.14 -8.96 -5.27
N TYR A 116 -5.14 -7.62 -5.25
CA TYR A 116 -6.04 -6.81 -6.09
C TYR A 116 -5.74 -6.99 -7.57
N GLU A 117 -4.47 -7.03 -7.96
CA GLU A 117 -4.04 -7.32 -9.33
C GLU A 117 -4.46 -8.72 -9.75
N GLY A 118 -4.27 -9.73 -8.89
CA GLY A 118 -4.69 -11.11 -9.16
C GLY A 118 -6.19 -11.21 -9.47
N ILE A 119 -7.04 -10.57 -8.66
CA ILE A 119 -8.49 -10.55 -8.87
C ILE A 119 -8.84 -9.73 -10.12
N SER A 120 -8.31 -8.52 -10.25
CA SER A 120 -8.67 -7.58 -11.33
C SER A 120 -8.23 -8.08 -12.71
N LEU A 121 -7.00 -8.59 -12.83
CA LEU A 121 -6.49 -9.14 -14.09
C LEU A 121 -7.27 -10.40 -14.47
N THR A 122 -7.62 -11.26 -13.51
CA THR A 122 -8.43 -12.45 -13.79
C THR A 122 -9.83 -12.08 -14.27
N ASP A 123 -10.50 -11.11 -13.65
CA ASP A 123 -11.80 -10.62 -14.13
C ASP A 123 -11.69 -9.99 -15.53
N HIS A 124 -10.67 -9.18 -15.76
CA HIS A 124 -10.46 -8.49 -17.04
C HIS A 124 -10.19 -9.45 -18.21
N PHE A 125 -9.24 -10.38 -18.03
CA PHE A 125 -8.80 -11.27 -19.11
C PHE A 125 -9.71 -12.48 -19.30
N VAL A 126 -10.19 -13.10 -18.23
CA VAL A 126 -10.89 -14.39 -18.32
C VAL A 126 -12.40 -14.21 -18.46
N PHE A 127 -13.00 -13.34 -17.65
CA PHE A 127 -14.46 -13.18 -17.60
C PHE A 127 -14.95 -12.10 -18.54
N LYS A 128 -14.32 -10.91 -18.51
CA LYS A 128 -14.70 -9.79 -19.37
C LYS A 128 -14.08 -9.84 -20.76
N ARG A 129 -13.04 -10.67 -20.95
CA ARG A 129 -12.35 -10.91 -22.23
C ARG A 129 -11.99 -9.59 -22.95
N GLY A 130 -11.45 -8.64 -22.18
CA GLY A 130 -11.03 -7.32 -22.66
C GLY A 130 -12.03 -6.18 -22.38
N PHE A 131 -11.80 -5.03 -23.01
CA PHE A 131 -12.57 -3.80 -22.77
C PHE A 131 -14.03 -3.86 -23.27
N GLY A 132 -14.36 -4.80 -24.16
CA GLY A 132 -15.72 -4.97 -24.69
C GLY A 132 -16.73 -5.58 -23.70
N GLY A 133 -16.26 -6.23 -22.64
CA GLY A 133 -17.12 -6.79 -21.58
C GLY A 133 -17.48 -5.80 -20.47
N TYR A 134 -16.98 -4.55 -20.54
CA TYR A 134 -17.35 -3.51 -19.59
C TYR A 134 -18.56 -2.74 -20.12
N GLN A 135 -19.60 -2.62 -19.29
CA GLN A 135 -20.76 -1.77 -19.54
C GLN A 135 -20.71 -0.59 -18.55
N PRO A 136 -20.09 0.54 -18.91
CA PRO A 136 -19.95 1.70 -18.01
C PRO A 136 -21.29 2.25 -17.56
N GLU A 137 -22.35 2.05 -18.37
CA GLU A 137 -23.72 2.48 -18.11
C GLU A 137 -24.35 1.84 -16.85
N HIS A 138 -23.78 0.75 -16.35
CA HIS A 138 -24.29 0.02 -15.17
C HIS A 138 -23.54 0.36 -13.88
N TYR A 139 -22.64 1.36 -13.89
CA TYR A 139 -21.79 1.67 -12.74
C TYR A 139 -22.57 2.04 -11.46
N ASP A 140 -23.74 2.65 -11.60
CA ASP A 140 -24.60 3.10 -10.49
C ASP A 140 -25.88 2.25 -10.35
N GLN A 141 -25.88 1.01 -10.88
CA GLN A 141 -27.03 0.10 -10.85
C GLN A 141 -26.67 -1.14 -10.04
N PRO A 142 -26.91 -1.15 -8.70
CA PRO A 142 -26.59 -2.29 -7.83
C PRO A 142 -27.19 -3.61 -8.31
N ASP A 143 -28.38 -3.54 -8.93
CA ASP A 143 -29.10 -4.72 -9.42
C ASP A 143 -28.43 -5.37 -10.66
N LYS A 144 -27.51 -4.68 -11.33
CA LYS A 144 -26.78 -5.20 -12.49
C LYS A 144 -25.32 -5.52 -12.21
N LEU A 145 -24.84 -5.18 -11.02
CA LEU A 145 -23.48 -5.47 -10.58
C LEU A 145 -23.43 -6.83 -9.88
N PRO A 146 -22.33 -7.59 -10.02
CA PRO A 146 -22.14 -8.81 -9.25
C PRO A 146 -22.09 -8.47 -7.75
N PRO A 147 -22.63 -9.34 -6.88
CA PRO A 147 -22.72 -9.08 -5.44
C PRO A 147 -21.34 -8.98 -4.75
N GLY A 148 -20.26 -9.35 -5.44
CA GLY A 148 -18.89 -9.19 -4.96
C GLY A 148 -18.45 -10.30 -3.99
N ILE A 149 -19.28 -11.32 -3.80
CA ILE A 149 -19.00 -12.43 -2.88
C ILE A 149 -17.82 -13.25 -3.41
N ALA A 150 -17.72 -13.44 -4.73
CA ALA A 150 -16.57 -14.12 -5.32
C ALA A 150 -15.27 -13.31 -5.14
N ALA A 151 -15.35 -11.98 -5.23
CA ALA A 151 -14.19 -11.12 -5.01
C ALA A 151 -13.73 -11.14 -3.55
N VAL A 152 -14.66 -11.10 -2.59
CA VAL A 152 -14.33 -11.21 -1.16
C VAL A 152 -13.76 -12.59 -0.82
N ALA A 153 -14.34 -13.66 -1.35
CA ALA A 153 -13.82 -15.02 -1.14
C ALA A 153 -12.42 -15.20 -1.75
N ALA A 154 -12.19 -14.67 -2.95
CA ALA A 154 -10.86 -14.68 -3.57
C ALA A 154 -9.85 -13.83 -2.81
N PHE A 155 -10.29 -12.69 -2.26
CA PHE A 155 -9.47 -11.85 -1.39
C PHE A 155 -9.04 -12.62 -0.13
N CYS A 156 -9.96 -13.34 0.53
CA CYS A 156 -9.61 -14.22 1.65
C CYS A 156 -8.62 -15.32 1.25
N GLY A 157 -8.76 -15.89 0.05
CA GLY A 157 -7.81 -16.85 -0.51
C GLY A 157 -6.42 -16.25 -0.73
N GLY A 158 -6.36 -15.02 -1.27
CA GLY A 158 -5.12 -14.25 -1.41
C GLY A 158 -4.44 -13.98 -0.07
N VAL A 159 -5.20 -13.58 0.96
CA VAL A 159 -4.67 -13.38 2.33
C VAL A 159 -4.08 -14.66 2.90
N ALA A 160 -4.67 -15.83 2.62
CA ALA A 160 -4.06 -17.10 3.01
C ALA A 160 -2.73 -17.37 2.27
N GLY A 161 -2.64 -16.97 1.00
CA GLY A 161 -1.38 -16.94 0.24
C GLY A 161 -0.32 -16.04 0.89
N MET A 162 -0.72 -14.83 1.31
CA MET A 162 0.16 -13.87 1.99
C MET A 162 0.75 -14.47 3.25
N VAL A 163 -0.12 -14.93 4.15
CA VAL A 163 0.28 -15.46 5.45
C VAL A 163 1.15 -16.71 5.29
N THR A 164 1.01 -17.47 4.22
CA THR A 164 1.85 -18.66 4.01
C THR A 164 3.22 -18.32 3.39
N GLY A 165 3.31 -17.28 2.56
CA GLY A 165 4.50 -16.90 1.79
C GLY A 165 5.32 -15.71 2.30
N MET A 166 4.76 -14.88 3.18
CA MET A 166 5.40 -13.65 3.64
C MET A 166 6.62 -13.92 4.53
N SER A 167 7.66 -13.10 4.39
CA SER A 167 8.82 -13.10 5.28
C SER A 167 9.09 -11.69 5.78
N GLN A 168 8.39 -11.29 6.83
CA GLN A 168 8.51 -9.98 7.45
C GLN A 168 9.24 -10.07 8.79
N SER A 169 9.76 -8.94 9.26
CA SER A 169 10.48 -8.83 10.54
C SER A 169 9.68 -9.36 11.75
N TRP A 170 8.35 -9.34 11.66
CA TRP A 170 7.43 -9.75 12.71
C TRP A 170 6.81 -11.13 12.49
N PHE A 171 6.83 -11.68 11.27
CA PHE A 171 6.23 -12.97 10.95
C PHE A 171 6.82 -13.59 9.68
N VAL A 172 7.14 -14.88 9.76
CA VAL A 172 7.65 -15.67 8.62
C VAL A 172 6.71 -16.85 8.38
N GLY A 173 6.16 -16.91 7.18
CA GLY A 173 5.22 -17.93 6.75
C GLY A 173 5.88 -19.30 6.58
N PRO A 174 5.10 -20.41 6.72
CA PRO A 174 5.61 -21.77 6.58
C PRO A 174 6.27 -22.03 5.22
N ILE A 175 5.82 -21.41 4.12
CA ILE A 175 6.41 -21.60 2.79
C ILE A 175 7.72 -20.80 2.67
N ALA A 176 7.78 -19.60 3.24
CA ALA A 176 9.01 -18.81 3.31
C ALA A 176 10.13 -19.54 4.07
N LEU A 177 9.78 -20.33 5.10
CA LEU A 177 10.73 -21.17 5.85
C LEU A 177 11.31 -22.34 5.05
N HIS A 178 10.63 -22.78 3.98
CA HIS A 178 11.18 -23.79 3.08
C HIS A 178 12.18 -23.18 2.09
N ALA A 179 12.03 -21.90 1.76
CA ALA A 179 12.93 -21.16 0.87
C ALA A 179 14.15 -20.54 1.60
N GLY A 180 14.20 -20.57 2.93
CA GLY A 180 15.34 -20.11 3.72
C GLY A 180 15.17 -20.38 5.23
N LYS A 181 16.27 -20.52 5.98
CA LYS A 181 16.21 -20.70 7.44
C LYS A 181 15.90 -19.36 8.12
N ALA A 182 14.99 -19.36 9.09
CA ALA A 182 14.75 -18.20 9.95
C ALA A 182 16.08 -17.65 10.49
N PRO A 183 16.32 -16.32 10.48
CA PRO A 183 15.39 -15.20 10.21
C PRO A 183 15.40 -14.65 8.76
N LEU A 184 16.05 -15.32 7.80
CA LEU A 184 16.16 -14.90 6.39
C LEU A 184 15.46 -15.93 5.51
N GLY A 185 14.13 -15.92 5.53
CA GLY A 185 13.30 -16.68 4.59
C GLY A 185 13.31 -16.01 3.21
N GLY A 186 13.11 -16.80 2.15
CA GLY A 186 12.82 -16.24 0.83
C GLY A 186 11.39 -15.69 0.83
N ASP A 187 11.23 -14.37 0.72
CA ASP A 187 9.91 -13.76 0.59
C ASP A 187 9.32 -14.10 -0.78
N VAL A 188 8.22 -14.85 -0.75
CA VAL A 188 7.44 -15.27 -1.92
C VAL A 188 5.97 -14.93 -1.74
N GLY A 189 5.66 -14.01 -0.81
CA GLY A 189 4.30 -13.59 -0.48
C GLY A 189 3.59 -13.01 -1.70
N PHE A 190 4.26 -12.11 -2.42
CA PHE A 190 3.72 -11.43 -3.60
C PHE A 190 3.19 -12.42 -4.67
N GLU A 191 4.00 -13.41 -5.04
CA GLU A 191 3.65 -14.39 -6.08
C GLU A 191 2.56 -15.37 -5.61
N LEU A 192 2.63 -15.82 -4.36
CA LEU A 192 1.66 -16.75 -3.79
C LEU A 192 0.29 -16.10 -3.60
N GLU A 193 0.25 -14.86 -3.13
CA GLU A 193 -0.96 -14.07 -3.02
C GLU A 193 -1.65 -13.88 -4.35
N PHE A 194 -0.89 -13.47 -5.37
CA PHE A 194 -1.40 -13.32 -6.72
C PHE A 194 -1.98 -14.65 -7.24
N ALA A 195 -1.23 -15.75 -7.11
CA ALA A 195 -1.63 -17.06 -7.60
C ALA A 195 -2.88 -17.59 -6.86
N PHE A 196 -2.93 -17.46 -5.54
CA PHE A 196 -4.06 -17.92 -4.72
C PHE A 196 -5.30 -17.06 -4.97
N ALA A 197 -5.14 -15.74 -5.08
CA ALA A 197 -6.24 -14.82 -5.38
C ALA A 197 -6.81 -15.08 -6.79
N ALA A 198 -5.95 -15.19 -7.81
CA ALA A 198 -6.35 -15.49 -9.18
C ALA A 198 -7.04 -16.86 -9.29
N THR A 199 -6.46 -17.90 -8.69
CA THR A 199 -7.04 -19.26 -8.74
C THR A 199 -8.37 -19.33 -7.99
N SER A 200 -8.46 -18.72 -6.80
CA SER A 200 -9.70 -18.66 -6.03
C SER A 200 -10.77 -17.89 -6.80
N TYR A 201 -10.42 -16.78 -7.45
CA TYR A 201 -11.36 -16.01 -8.26
C TYR A 201 -11.87 -16.80 -9.47
N LEU A 202 -10.99 -17.54 -10.17
CA LEU A 202 -11.37 -18.42 -11.26
C LEU A 202 -12.38 -19.49 -10.85
N VAL A 203 -12.33 -19.97 -9.61
CA VAL A 203 -13.25 -20.99 -9.08
C VAL A 203 -14.55 -20.36 -8.60
N PHE A 204 -14.50 -19.27 -7.84
CA PHE A 204 -15.70 -18.67 -7.23
C PHE A 204 -16.55 -17.87 -8.21
N ARG A 205 -15.93 -17.21 -9.19
CA ARG A 205 -16.64 -16.39 -10.18
C ARG A 205 -17.64 -17.17 -11.06
N PRO A 206 -17.36 -18.37 -11.61
CA PRO A 206 -18.37 -19.14 -12.35
C PRO A 206 -19.50 -19.65 -11.44
N ILE A 207 -19.24 -19.89 -10.15
CA ILE A 207 -20.27 -20.24 -9.17
C ILE A 207 -21.21 -19.04 -8.97
N GLU A 208 -20.66 -17.84 -8.77
CA GLU A 208 -21.43 -16.60 -8.65
C GLU A 208 -22.28 -16.35 -9.90
N LEU A 209 -21.68 -16.50 -11.10
CA LEU A 209 -22.40 -16.38 -12.37
C LEU A 209 -23.53 -17.41 -12.50
N LYS A 210 -23.35 -18.64 -12.01
CA LYS A 210 -24.39 -19.68 -12.09
C LYS A 210 -25.54 -19.46 -11.11
N TYR A 211 -25.26 -18.94 -9.92
CA TYR A 211 -26.29 -18.71 -8.89
C TYR A 211 -27.00 -17.37 -9.02
N PHE A 212 -26.29 -16.30 -9.37
CA PHE A 212 -26.83 -14.95 -9.44
C PHE A 212 -27.13 -14.48 -10.86
N GLY A 213 -26.57 -15.13 -11.89
CA GLY A 213 -26.77 -14.78 -13.29
C GLY A 213 -26.10 -13.46 -13.71
N ARG A 214 -25.23 -12.90 -12.86
CA ARG A 214 -24.54 -11.61 -13.02
C ARG A 214 -23.18 -11.62 -12.30
#